data_AF-A0A9E1N7D9-F1
#
_entry.id   AF-A0A9E1N7D9-F1
#
_cell.length_a   1.000
_cell.length_b   1.000
_cell.length_c   1.000
_cell.angle_alpha   90.00
_cell.angle_beta   90.00
_cell.angle_gamma   90.00
#
_symmetry.space_group_name_H-M   'P 1'
#
loop_
_entity.id
_entity.type
_entity.pdbx_description
1 polymer ?
#
loop_
_entity_poly.entity_id
_entity_poly.type
_entity_poly.pdbx_seq_one_letter_code
_entity_poly.pdbx_strand_id
1 'polypeptide(L)'
;MDYSGNKTAVGQDRAISETESIVSMNLSKDGKTLDLTATYLKEYGAKDISQMESLRPLTTLAFGTNLCGAKGAKWLAQSEVLVNLTSLNLFYNKIENEGIKYIAVSDNLLSLQNLVVTDNEITDEGAITLAKFLPLFTNLVRLDLRLNRIKDEGKDALKEAQKMSSVKHLLLDKVEGFQVK
;
A
#
# COMPACT_ATOMS: atom_id res chain seq x y z
N MET A 1 40.65 -5.11 28.22
CA MET A 1 39.93 -4.48 27.10
C MET A 1 38.49 -4.87 27.26
N ASP A 2 37.70 -3.95 27.81
CA ASP A 2 36.29 -4.14 28.14
C ASP A 2 35.45 -3.74 26.91
N TYR A 3 34.55 -4.63 26.49
CA TYR A 3 33.62 -4.45 25.37
C TYR A 3 32.25 -3.97 25.86
N SER A 4 32.21 -3.10 26.87
CA SER A 4 31.00 -2.43 27.34
C SER A 4 30.68 -1.17 26.51
N GLY A 5 30.51 -1.37 25.21
CA GLY A 5 30.17 -0.32 24.25
C GLY A 5 28.97 -0.68 23.40
N ASN A 6 27.98 -1.38 23.98
CA ASN A 6 26.72 -1.67 23.31
C ASN A 6 25.90 -0.37 23.22
N LYS A 7 26.24 0.47 22.23
CA LYS A 7 25.36 1.56 21.79
C LYS A 7 24.13 0.90 21.20
N THR A 8 23.14 0.75 22.06
CA THR A 8 21.74 0.56 21.69
C THR A 8 21.44 1.44 20.48
N ALA A 9 20.97 0.82 19.41
CA ALA A 9 20.36 1.52 18.30
C ALA A 9 19.15 2.28 18.87
N VAL A 10 19.37 3.56 19.19
CA VAL A 10 18.31 4.51 19.50
C VAL A 10 17.45 4.53 18.24
N GLY A 11 16.22 4.02 18.36
CA GLY A 11 15.21 4.15 17.33
C GLY A 11 15.18 5.62 16.90
N GLN A 12 15.41 5.86 15.62
CA GLN A 12 15.23 7.19 15.05
C GLN A 12 13.74 7.51 15.14
N ASP A 13 13.33 8.18 16.21
CA ASP A 13 12.08 8.93 16.25
C ASP A 13 12.22 10.03 15.21
N ARG A 14 11.78 9.72 13.98
CA ARG A 14 11.67 10.68 12.90
C ARG A 14 10.64 11.74 13.32
N ALA A 15 11.06 13.00 13.37
CA ALA A 15 10.14 14.08 13.69
C ALA A 15 9.11 14.26 12.56
N ILE A 16 7.85 14.58 12.91
CA ILE A 16 6.78 14.89 11.95
C ILE A 16 7.23 15.93 10.92
N SER A 17 8.07 16.89 11.33
CA SER A 17 8.65 17.91 10.46
C SER A 17 9.47 17.35 9.30
N GLU A 18 10.10 16.18 9.45
CA GLU A 18 10.80 15.52 8.37
C GLU A 18 9.85 14.88 7.37
N THR A 19 8.69 14.35 7.81
CA THR A 19 7.67 13.83 6.90
C THR A 19 7.01 14.98 6.13
N GLU A 20 6.66 16.06 6.82
CA GLU A 20 6.06 17.26 6.20
C GLU A 20 6.97 17.87 5.11
N SER A 21 8.28 17.95 5.39
CA SER A 21 9.26 18.43 4.42
C SER A 21 9.28 17.55 3.16
N ILE A 22 9.36 16.22 3.31
CA ILE A 22 9.31 15.31 2.15
C ILE A 22 7.98 15.44 1.40
N VAL A 23 6.85 15.51 2.12
CA VAL A 23 5.53 15.70 1.50
C VAL A 23 5.51 16.97 0.66
N SER A 24 5.98 18.09 1.20
CA SER A 24 6.01 19.37 0.49
C SER A 24 6.84 19.35 -0.79
N MET A 25 7.93 18.57 -0.81
CA MET A 25 8.82 18.43 -1.97
C MET A 25 8.24 17.51 -3.06
N ASN A 26 7.33 16.61 -2.70
CA ASN A 26 6.82 15.55 -3.58
C ASN A 26 5.32 15.65 -3.90
N LEU A 27 4.63 16.64 -3.33
CA LEU A 27 3.24 16.93 -3.65
C LEU A 27 3.18 17.70 -4.97
N SER A 28 2.32 17.26 -5.88
CA SER A 28 2.05 17.96 -7.13
C SER A 28 1.48 19.36 -6.87
N LYS A 29 1.68 20.28 -7.83
CA LYS A 29 1.23 21.68 -7.71
C LYS A 29 -0.27 21.83 -7.45
N ASP A 30 -1.08 20.88 -7.92
CA ASP A 30 -2.54 20.85 -7.71
C ASP A 30 -2.95 20.14 -6.41
N GLY A 31 -2.01 19.60 -5.64
CA GLY A 31 -2.25 18.88 -4.39
C GLY A 31 -2.92 17.51 -4.56
N LYS A 32 -2.98 16.97 -5.79
CA LYS A 32 -3.74 15.74 -6.10
C LYS A 32 -2.90 14.47 -6.15
N THR A 33 -1.61 14.60 -6.40
CA THR A 33 -0.67 13.48 -6.53
C THR A 33 0.50 13.66 -5.58
N LEU A 34 0.79 12.63 -4.80
CA LEU A 34 1.90 12.59 -3.86
C LEU A 34 2.72 11.34 -4.14
N ASP A 35 3.96 11.53 -4.58
CA ASP A 35 4.91 10.45 -4.84
C ASP A 35 5.99 10.38 -3.77
N LEU A 36 5.83 9.44 -2.86
CA LEU A 36 6.75 9.17 -1.76
C LEU A 36 7.56 7.90 -2.00
N THR A 37 7.65 7.44 -3.25
CA THR A 37 8.38 6.22 -3.58
C THR A 37 9.84 6.33 -3.15
N ALA A 38 10.33 5.30 -2.45
CA ALA A 38 11.72 5.20 -1.97
C ALA A 38 12.18 6.36 -1.06
N THR A 39 11.27 6.95 -0.28
CA THR A 39 11.59 8.02 0.70
C THR A 39 11.92 7.50 2.10
N TYR A 40 11.95 6.17 2.26
CA TYR A 40 12.29 5.46 3.49
C TYR A 40 11.48 5.94 4.72
N LEU A 41 10.21 6.24 4.48
CA LEU A 41 9.29 6.77 5.50
C LEU A 41 8.84 5.71 6.50
N LYS A 42 8.91 4.42 6.14
CA LYS A 42 8.47 3.28 6.96
C LYS A 42 7.04 3.43 7.45
N GLU A 43 6.70 2.79 8.55
CA GLU A 43 5.36 2.86 9.15
C GLU A 43 5.05 4.24 9.75
N TYR A 44 6.08 4.98 10.18
CA TYR A 44 5.91 6.28 10.84
C TYR A 44 5.47 7.35 9.85
N GLY A 45 6.10 7.44 8.68
CA GLY A 45 5.64 8.38 7.67
C GLY A 45 4.26 8.02 7.12
N ALA A 46 3.93 6.72 7.02
CA ALA A 46 2.57 6.28 6.68
C ALA A 46 1.55 6.74 7.74
N LYS A 47 1.90 6.66 9.03
CA LYS A 47 1.10 7.21 10.13
C LYS A 47 0.94 8.72 9.99
N ASP A 48 2.02 9.46 9.81
CA ASP A 48 1.98 10.91 9.72
C ASP A 48 1.07 11.35 8.56
N ILE A 49 1.29 10.84 7.34
CA ILE A 49 0.47 11.24 6.17
C ILE A 49 -1.00 10.80 6.30
N SER A 50 -1.29 9.74 7.05
CA SER A 50 -2.68 9.32 7.31
C SER A 50 -3.47 10.34 8.14
N GLN A 51 -2.80 11.30 8.77
CA GLN A 51 -3.36 12.30 9.67
C GLN A 51 -3.14 13.75 9.17
N MET A 52 -2.42 13.94 8.06
CA MET A 52 -2.11 15.26 7.51
C MET A 52 -3.29 15.85 6.74
N GLU A 53 -4.11 16.68 7.38
CA GLU A 53 -5.31 17.29 6.78
C GLU A 53 -5.08 18.01 5.44
N SER A 54 -3.88 18.55 5.21
CA SER A 54 -3.50 19.15 3.92
C SER A 54 -3.56 18.16 2.74
N LEU A 55 -3.52 16.85 3.01
CA LEU A 55 -3.62 15.78 2.02
C LEU A 55 -5.05 15.31 1.76
N ARG A 56 -6.07 15.90 2.41
CA ARG A 56 -7.48 15.55 2.16
C ARG A 56 -7.90 15.65 0.68
N PRO A 57 -7.37 16.59 -0.13
CA PRO A 57 -7.69 16.64 -1.56
C PRO A 57 -7.03 15.53 -2.41
N LEU A 58 -6.13 14.73 -1.86
CA LEU A 58 -5.28 13.79 -2.59
C LEU A 58 -6.11 12.69 -3.26
N THR A 59 -5.81 12.43 -4.53
CA THR A 59 -6.44 11.35 -5.31
C THR A 59 -5.46 10.24 -5.67
N THR A 60 -4.16 10.52 -5.65
CA THR A 60 -3.13 9.54 -6.00
C THR A 60 -2.00 9.56 -4.97
N LEU A 61 -1.74 8.40 -4.38
CA LEU A 61 -0.63 8.17 -3.47
C LEU A 61 0.26 7.05 -4.02
N ALA A 62 1.50 7.38 -4.34
CA ALA A 62 2.56 6.40 -4.54
C ALA A 62 3.43 6.35 -3.28
N PHE A 63 3.43 5.21 -2.61
CA PHE A 63 4.16 4.99 -1.37
C PHE A 63 5.03 3.73 -1.47
N GLY A 64 5.50 3.39 -2.68
CA GLY A 64 6.29 2.19 -2.92
C GLY A 64 7.68 2.23 -2.29
N THR A 65 8.25 1.07 -1.97
CA THR A 65 9.64 0.97 -1.45
C THR A 65 9.86 1.81 -0.18
N ASN A 66 8.92 1.79 0.75
CA ASN A 66 9.05 2.51 2.03
C ASN A 66 9.24 1.61 3.24
N LEU A 67 9.10 0.28 3.10
CA LEU A 67 9.12 -0.68 4.20
C LEU A 67 8.05 -0.34 5.26
N CYS A 68 6.86 0.07 4.83
CA CYS A 68 5.81 0.49 5.77
C CYS A 68 5.23 -0.66 6.59
N GLY A 69 5.38 -1.91 6.11
CA GLY A 69 4.86 -3.09 6.77
C GLY A 69 3.33 -3.09 6.93
N ALA A 70 2.83 -4.09 7.65
CA ALA A 70 1.41 -4.18 7.98
C ALA A 70 0.90 -2.97 8.78
N LYS A 71 1.72 -2.40 9.68
CA LYS A 71 1.35 -1.21 10.47
C LYS A 71 1.15 0.03 9.61
N GLY A 72 2.04 0.28 8.64
CA GLY A 72 1.87 1.37 7.70
C GLY A 72 0.64 1.20 6.82
N ALA A 73 0.41 -0.01 6.31
CA ALA A 73 -0.81 -0.32 5.55
C ALA A 73 -2.08 -0.09 6.38
N LYS A 74 -2.07 -0.45 7.67
CA LYS A 74 -3.16 -0.15 8.61
C LYS A 74 -3.44 1.35 8.71
N TRP A 75 -2.41 2.17 8.92
CA TRP A 75 -2.58 3.62 9.03
C TRP A 75 -3.20 4.22 7.77
N LEU A 76 -2.72 3.83 6.60
CA LEU A 76 -3.27 4.29 5.32
C LEU A 76 -4.71 3.82 5.12
N ALA A 77 -5.01 2.56 5.41
CA ALA A 77 -6.34 1.99 5.29
C ALA A 77 -7.37 2.59 6.25
N GLN A 78 -6.94 3.09 7.41
CA GLN A 78 -7.81 3.69 8.42
C GLN A 78 -7.84 5.23 8.37
N SER A 79 -7.19 5.84 7.38
CA SER A 79 -7.09 7.29 7.29
C SER A 79 -8.44 7.94 6.93
N GLU A 80 -8.90 8.87 7.78
CA GLU A 80 -10.05 9.73 7.48
C GLU A 80 -9.69 10.94 6.58
N VAL A 81 -8.40 11.10 6.30
CA VAL A 81 -7.85 12.13 5.41
C VAL A 81 -7.81 11.62 3.97
N LEU A 82 -7.33 10.40 3.75
CA LEU A 82 -7.06 9.83 2.42
C LEU A 82 -8.30 9.22 1.72
N VAL A 83 -9.51 9.63 2.13
CA VAL A 83 -10.79 9.06 1.66
C VAL A 83 -11.10 9.31 0.17
N ASN A 84 -10.39 10.26 -0.45
CA ASN A 84 -10.56 10.62 -1.86
C ASN A 84 -9.60 9.88 -2.81
N LEU A 85 -8.79 8.94 -2.29
CA LEU A 85 -7.85 8.19 -3.12
C LEU A 85 -8.59 7.36 -4.18
N THR A 86 -8.19 7.56 -5.44
CA THR A 86 -8.58 6.74 -6.59
C THR A 86 -7.43 5.83 -7.03
N SER A 87 -6.19 6.15 -6.65
CA SER A 87 -5.02 5.31 -6.92
C SER A 87 -4.11 5.21 -5.71
N LEU A 88 -3.83 3.98 -5.28
CA LEU A 88 -2.90 3.67 -4.19
C LEU A 88 -1.85 2.66 -4.69
N ASN A 89 -0.58 3.04 -4.60
CA ASN A 89 0.54 2.18 -4.93
C ASN A 89 1.43 1.92 -3.71
N LEU A 90 1.47 0.67 -3.27
CA LEU A 90 2.23 0.16 -2.14
C LEU A 90 3.26 -0.90 -2.56
N PHE A 91 3.74 -0.89 -3.81
CA PHE A 91 4.70 -1.90 -4.25
C PHE A 91 5.93 -1.97 -3.32
N TYR A 92 6.42 -3.18 -3.04
CA TYR A 92 7.64 -3.39 -2.24
C TYR A 92 7.60 -2.75 -0.84
N ASN A 93 6.58 -3.08 -0.03
CA ASN A 93 6.42 -2.55 1.33
C ASN A 93 6.35 -3.59 2.44
N LYS A 94 6.39 -4.89 2.10
CA LYS A 94 6.23 -6.00 3.05
C LYS A 94 4.96 -5.89 3.89
N ILE A 95 3.82 -5.55 3.25
CA ILE A 95 2.56 -5.41 4.00
C ILE A 95 2.03 -6.76 4.50
N GLU A 96 2.43 -7.88 3.85
CA GLU A 96 2.07 -9.25 4.22
C GLU A 96 0.53 -9.49 4.25
N ASN A 97 0.10 -10.66 4.75
CA ASN A 97 -1.34 -10.98 4.87
C ASN A 97 -2.08 -10.00 5.79
N GLU A 98 -1.44 -9.58 6.87
CA GLU A 98 -2.03 -8.67 7.87
C GLU A 98 -2.30 -7.28 7.26
N GLY A 99 -1.36 -6.74 6.48
CA GLY A 99 -1.52 -5.44 5.83
C GLY A 99 -2.58 -5.42 4.75
N ILE A 100 -2.64 -6.46 3.88
CA ILE A 100 -3.68 -6.53 2.85
C ILE A 100 -5.07 -6.72 3.47
N LYS A 101 -5.18 -7.38 4.64
CA LYS A 101 -6.43 -7.48 5.39
C LYS A 101 -6.97 -6.12 5.81
N TYR A 102 -6.12 -5.21 6.30
CA TYR A 102 -6.56 -3.85 6.64
C TYR A 102 -7.08 -3.09 5.44
N ILE A 103 -6.42 -3.23 4.28
CA ILE A 103 -6.89 -2.64 3.02
C ILE A 103 -8.24 -3.24 2.62
N ALA A 104 -8.37 -4.57 2.67
CA ALA A 104 -9.57 -5.28 2.24
C ALA A 104 -10.84 -4.89 3.01
N VAL A 105 -10.72 -4.56 4.30
CA VAL A 105 -11.85 -4.19 5.16
C VAL A 105 -12.01 -2.67 5.34
N SER A 106 -11.31 -1.86 4.55
CA SER A 106 -11.34 -0.41 4.68
C SER A 106 -12.55 0.21 3.97
N ASP A 107 -13.40 0.89 4.74
CA ASP A 107 -14.47 1.74 4.20
C ASP A 107 -13.93 3.03 3.57
N ASN A 108 -12.72 3.45 3.95
CA ASN A 108 -12.10 4.70 3.48
C ASN A 108 -11.45 4.57 2.10
N LEU A 109 -11.23 3.35 1.61
CA LEU A 109 -10.57 3.08 0.33
C LEU A 109 -11.54 2.61 -0.78
N LEU A 110 -12.86 2.70 -0.57
CA LEU A 110 -13.88 2.26 -1.54
C LEU A 110 -13.93 3.12 -2.82
N SER A 111 -13.31 4.30 -2.80
CA SER A 111 -13.13 5.18 -3.97
C SER A 111 -12.02 4.71 -4.92
N LEU A 112 -11.20 3.73 -4.52
CA LEU A 112 -10.08 3.26 -5.32
C LEU A 112 -10.54 2.69 -6.66
N GLN A 113 -9.84 3.12 -7.72
CA GLN A 113 -9.92 2.61 -9.08
C GLN A 113 -8.69 1.77 -9.45
N ASN A 114 -7.56 2.04 -8.80
CA ASN A 114 -6.30 1.35 -8.99
C ASN A 114 -5.63 1.04 -7.65
N LEU A 115 -5.39 -0.25 -7.40
CA LEU A 115 -4.63 -0.73 -6.24
C LEU A 115 -3.42 -1.55 -6.71
N VAL A 116 -2.23 -1.11 -6.34
CA VAL A 116 -0.97 -1.81 -6.61
C VAL A 116 -0.35 -2.25 -5.30
N VAL A 117 -0.30 -3.56 -5.09
CA VAL A 117 0.31 -4.22 -3.92
C VAL A 117 1.29 -5.30 -4.36
N THR A 118 1.96 -5.06 -5.49
CA THR A 118 3.01 -5.91 -6.06
C THR A 118 4.17 -6.10 -5.07
N ASP A 119 4.73 -7.31 -4.99
CA ASP A 119 5.91 -7.63 -4.17
C ASP A 119 5.77 -7.24 -2.69
N ASN A 120 4.78 -7.82 -2.01
CA ASN A 120 4.43 -7.48 -0.64
C ASN A 120 4.35 -8.69 0.30
N GLU A 121 4.88 -9.84 -0.14
CA GLU A 121 4.86 -11.10 0.62
C GLU A 121 3.43 -11.61 0.95
N ILE A 122 2.42 -11.18 0.18
CA ILE A 122 1.04 -11.67 0.32
C ILE A 122 0.99 -13.14 -0.12
N THR A 123 0.33 -13.99 0.66
CA THR A 123 0.14 -15.42 0.37
C THR A 123 -1.30 -15.73 -0.01
N ASP A 124 -1.63 -17.01 -0.20
CA ASP A 124 -3.01 -17.46 -0.44
C ASP A 124 -3.98 -16.98 0.64
N GLU A 125 -3.60 -16.98 1.91
CA GLU A 125 -4.45 -16.50 3.01
C GLU A 125 -4.86 -15.03 2.82
N GLY A 126 -3.90 -14.15 2.51
CA GLY A 126 -4.16 -12.74 2.26
C GLY A 126 -4.97 -12.52 0.99
N ALA A 127 -4.70 -13.29 -0.07
CA ALA A 127 -5.45 -13.27 -1.32
C ALA A 127 -6.92 -13.70 -1.13
N ILE A 128 -7.16 -14.78 -0.40
CA ILE A 128 -8.51 -15.27 -0.05
C ILE A 128 -9.25 -14.24 0.81
N THR A 129 -8.55 -13.60 1.76
CA THR A 129 -9.13 -12.52 2.55
C THR A 129 -9.56 -11.35 1.66
N LEU A 130 -8.67 -10.87 0.78
CA LEU A 130 -9.01 -9.81 -0.16
C LEU A 130 -10.17 -10.20 -1.07
N ALA A 131 -10.19 -11.44 -1.59
CA ALA A 131 -11.25 -11.96 -2.45
C ALA A 131 -12.64 -11.88 -1.80
N LYS A 132 -12.75 -12.14 -0.48
CA LYS A 132 -14.03 -12.04 0.25
C LYS A 132 -14.62 -10.62 0.24
N PHE A 133 -13.78 -9.59 0.22
CA PHE A 133 -14.21 -8.19 0.27
C PHE A 133 -14.11 -7.46 -1.07
N LEU A 134 -13.48 -8.07 -2.08
CA LEU A 134 -13.27 -7.48 -3.39
C LEU A 134 -14.56 -6.91 -4.04
N PRO A 135 -15.75 -7.55 -3.91
CA PRO A 135 -17.00 -6.98 -4.44
C PRO A 135 -17.42 -5.64 -3.83
N LEU A 136 -16.94 -5.29 -2.62
CA LEU A 136 -17.23 -3.99 -1.99
C LEU A 136 -16.52 -2.83 -2.69
N PHE A 137 -15.39 -3.11 -3.34
CA PHE A 137 -14.63 -2.13 -4.13
C PHE A 137 -15.32 -1.90 -5.49
N THR A 138 -16.48 -1.28 -5.47
CA THR A 138 -17.34 -1.08 -6.65
C THR A 138 -16.73 -0.17 -7.72
N ASN A 139 -15.68 0.58 -7.38
CA ASN A 139 -14.93 1.45 -8.31
C ASN A 139 -13.61 0.86 -8.80
N LEU A 140 -13.11 -0.23 -8.21
CA LEU A 140 -11.78 -0.76 -8.45
C LEU A 140 -11.68 -1.45 -9.81
N VAL A 141 -11.05 -0.78 -10.78
CA VAL A 141 -10.87 -1.30 -12.14
C VAL A 141 -9.61 -2.16 -12.26
N ARG A 142 -8.54 -1.81 -11.54
CA ARG A 142 -7.24 -2.47 -11.61
C ARG A 142 -6.74 -2.91 -10.24
N LEU A 143 -6.37 -4.18 -10.15
CA LEU A 143 -5.75 -4.79 -8.98
C LEU A 143 -4.46 -5.52 -9.40
N ASP A 144 -3.32 -5.04 -8.91
CA ASP A 144 -2.00 -5.60 -9.21
C ASP A 144 -1.38 -6.26 -7.98
N LEU A 145 -1.33 -7.59 -8.01
CA LEU A 145 -0.83 -8.48 -6.94
C LEU A 145 0.38 -9.30 -7.40
N ARG A 146 0.99 -8.95 -8.54
CA ARG A 146 2.16 -9.67 -9.07
C ARG A 146 3.30 -9.71 -8.05
N LEU A 147 4.23 -10.65 -8.23
CA LEU A 147 5.42 -10.80 -7.38
C LEU A 147 5.12 -11.11 -5.89
N ASN A 148 3.87 -11.41 -5.55
CA ASN A 148 3.54 -11.95 -4.24
C ASN A 148 3.73 -13.48 -4.21
N ARG A 149 3.51 -14.10 -3.04
CA ARG A 149 3.62 -15.55 -2.81
C ARG A 149 2.26 -16.25 -2.94
N ILE A 150 1.42 -15.77 -3.86
CA ILE A 150 0.08 -16.30 -4.11
C ILE A 150 0.19 -17.48 -5.09
N LYS A 151 -0.31 -18.64 -4.67
CA LYS A 151 -0.36 -19.88 -5.46
C LYS A 151 -1.78 -20.05 -6.03
N ASP A 152 -2.09 -21.24 -6.50
CA ASP A 152 -3.32 -21.50 -7.25
C ASP A 152 -4.58 -21.25 -6.40
N GLU A 153 -4.59 -21.64 -5.13
CA GLU A 153 -5.76 -21.44 -4.25
C GLU A 153 -6.13 -19.96 -4.10
N GLY A 154 -5.16 -19.08 -3.82
CA GLY A 154 -5.41 -17.65 -3.72
C GLY A 154 -5.73 -17.01 -5.07
N LYS A 155 -5.11 -17.47 -6.16
CA LYS A 155 -5.42 -16.98 -7.51
C LYS A 155 -6.85 -17.32 -7.91
N ASP A 156 -7.30 -18.54 -7.64
CA ASP A 156 -8.64 -19.00 -7.97
C ASP A 156 -9.69 -18.24 -7.16
N ALA A 157 -9.46 -18.02 -5.86
CA ALA A 157 -10.33 -17.18 -5.04
C ALA A 157 -10.47 -15.75 -5.60
N LEU A 158 -9.36 -15.13 -6.01
CA LEU A 158 -9.38 -13.78 -6.60
C LEU A 158 -10.08 -13.75 -7.97
N LYS A 159 -9.88 -14.77 -8.81
CA LYS A 159 -10.58 -14.88 -10.10
C LYS A 159 -12.08 -15.08 -9.94
N GLU A 160 -12.51 -15.89 -8.97
CA GLU A 160 -13.94 -16.05 -8.68
C GLU A 160 -14.55 -14.74 -8.14
N ALA A 161 -13.86 -14.08 -7.22
CA ALA A 161 -14.29 -12.77 -6.72
C ALA A 161 -14.33 -11.71 -7.83
N GLN A 162 -13.40 -11.76 -8.80
CA GLN A 162 -13.35 -10.84 -9.93
C GLN A 162 -14.67 -10.83 -10.71
N LYS A 163 -15.29 -11.99 -10.93
CA LYS A 163 -16.55 -12.15 -11.68
C LYS A 163 -17.72 -11.37 -11.06
N MET A 164 -17.65 -11.10 -9.76
CA MET A 164 -18.67 -10.40 -8.99
C MET A 164 -18.22 -8.98 -8.58
N SER A 165 -17.14 -8.47 -9.17
CA SER A 165 -16.52 -7.18 -8.83
C SER A 165 -16.45 -6.23 -10.03
N SER A 166 -15.97 -5.01 -9.81
CA SER A 166 -15.70 -4.04 -10.87
C SER A 166 -14.32 -4.22 -11.54
N VAL A 167 -13.50 -5.16 -11.06
CA VAL A 167 -12.10 -5.35 -11.48
C VAL A 167 -12.04 -5.92 -12.89
N LYS A 168 -11.53 -5.11 -13.82
CA LYS A 168 -11.28 -5.50 -15.21
C LYS A 168 -9.87 -6.03 -15.42
N HIS A 169 -8.92 -5.52 -14.64
CA HIS A 169 -7.50 -5.85 -14.77
C HIS A 169 -6.98 -6.45 -13.45
N LEU A 170 -7.10 -7.77 -13.33
CA LEU A 170 -6.52 -8.56 -12.25
C LEU A 170 -5.16 -9.11 -12.71
N LEU A 171 -4.08 -8.68 -12.07
CA LEU A 171 -2.71 -9.07 -12.42
C LEU A 171 -2.10 -9.90 -11.29
N LEU A 172 -1.85 -11.18 -11.56
CA LEU A 172 -1.38 -12.16 -10.57
C LEU A 172 0.03 -12.69 -10.90
N ASP A 173 0.36 -12.80 -12.18
CA ASP A 173 1.59 -13.40 -12.66
C ASP A 173 2.53 -12.36 -13.29
N LYS A 174 3.84 -12.64 -13.26
CA LYS A 174 4.80 -11.89 -14.07
C LYS A 174 4.36 -11.98 -15.53
N VAL A 175 4.39 -10.86 -16.26
CA VAL A 175 4.26 -10.94 -17.71
C VAL A 175 5.52 -11.63 -18.22
N GLU A 176 5.38 -12.84 -18.77
CA GLU A 176 6.46 -13.47 -19.51
C GLU A 176 6.84 -12.56 -20.68
N GLY A 177 8.06 -12.02 -20.70
CA GLY A 177 8.57 -11.24 -21.83
C GLY A 177 9.29 -9.93 -21.52
N PHE A 178 9.28 -9.40 -20.29
CA PHE A 178 10.12 -8.26 -19.94
C PHE A 178 11.49 -8.73 -19.44
N GLN A 179 12.39 -9.05 -20.37
CA GLN A 179 13.83 -9.06 -20.07
C GLN A 179 14.31 -7.60 -20.04
N VAL A 180 14.70 -7.12 -18.86
CA VAL A 180 15.53 -5.92 -18.79
C VAL A 180 16.89 -6.33 -19.35
N LYS A 181 17.20 -5.86 -20.56
CA LYS A 181 18.58 -5.90 -21.08
C LYS A 181 19.43 -4.88 -20.34
#